data_AF-A0A6A4QC37-F1
#
_entry.id   AF-A0A6A4QC37-F1
#
_cell.length_a   1.000
_cell.length_b   1.000
_cell.length_c   1.000
_cell.angle_alpha   90.00
_cell.angle_beta   90.00
_cell.angle_gamma   90.00
#
_symmetry.space_group_name_H-M   'P 1'
#
loop_
_entity.id
_entity.type
_entity.pdbx_description
1 polymer ?
#
loop_
_entity_poly.entity_id
_entity_poly.type
_entity_poly.pdbx_seq_one_letter_code
_entity_poly.pdbx_strand_id
1 'polypeptide(L)'
;MVVGVLGGGQLGRMLCQAASHMTIKVVVLDPHENCPASSLSYHHMVGSFDDSATVEEFTKRCGVLTVEIEHVDVATLKKLEKQGVSCQPKASTIRIIEVISCYTCIHI
;
A
#
# COMPACT_ATOMS: atom_id res chain seq x y z
N MET A 1 10.94 10.57 7.99
CA MET A 1 9.82 10.29 7.06
C MET A 1 9.48 8.80 7.14
N VAL A 2 8.19 8.45 7.15
CA VAL A 2 7.72 7.05 7.18
C VAL A 2 6.80 6.82 6.00
N VAL A 3 7.09 5.80 5.19
CA VAL A 3 6.28 5.36 4.05
C VAL A 3 5.48 4.13 4.48
N GLY A 4 4.16 4.18 4.35
CA GLY A 4 3.26 3.05 4.54
C GLY A 4 3.02 2.35 3.21
N VAL A 5 3.07 1.02 3.21
CA VAL A 5 2.83 0.18 2.03
C VAL A 5 1.65 -0.74 2.32
N LEU A 6 0.63 -0.68 1.47
CA LEU A 6 -0.46 -1.66 1.45
C LEU A 6 -0.03 -2.86 0.60
N GLY A 7 0.16 -4.02 1.25
CA GLY A 7 0.75 -5.22 0.65
C GLY A 7 2.20 -5.42 1.09
N GLY A 8 2.52 -6.65 1.50
CA GLY A 8 3.84 -7.08 1.95
C GLY A 8 4.46 -8.17 1.10
N GLY A 9 4.11 -8.27 -0.18
CA GLY A 9 4.62 -9.21 -1.16
C GLY A 9 6.06 -8.93 -1.60
N GLN A 10 6.43 -9.50 -2.75
CA GLN A 10 7.81 -9.42 -3.27
C GLN A 10 8.21 -8.00 -3.65
N LEU A 11 7.29 -7.20 -4.22
CA LEU A 11 7.59 -5.82 -4.59
C LEU A 11 7.69 -4.95 -3.34
N GLY A 12 6.84 -5.21 -2.33
CA GLY A 12 6.93 -4.56 -1.01
C GLY A 12 8.27 -4.84 -0.34
N ARG A 13 8.78 -6.07 -0.43
CA ARG A 13 10.11 -6.45 0.05
C ARG A 13 11.22 -5.70 -0.68
N MET A 14 11.17 -5.64 -2.01
CA MET A 14 12.14 -4.90 -2.82
C MET A 14 12.13 -3.40 -2.50
N LEU A 15 10.94 -2.83 -2.26
CA LEU A 15 10.78 -1.44 -1.82
C LEU A 15 11.42 -1.21 -0.45
N CYS A 16 11.21 -2.11 0.51
CA CYS A 16 11.86 -2.04 1.82
C CYS A 16 13.40 -2.06 1.70
N GLN A 17 13.93 -2.93 0.84
CA GLN A 17 15.38 -3.00 0.57
C GLN A 17 15.90 -1.67 0.02
N ALA A 18 15.27 -1.13 -1.02
CA ALA A 18 15.68 0.15 -1.60
C ALA A 18 15.59 1.31 -0.59
N ALA A 19 14.50 1.37 0.18
CA ALA A 19 14.27 2.40 1.19
C ALA A 19 15.31 2.38 2.33
N SER A 20 15.81 1.19 2.69
CA SER A 20 16.83 1.02 3.73
C SER A 20 18.13 1.77 3.41
N HIS A 21 18.53 1.81 2.13
CA HIS A 21 19.72 2.55 1.67
C HIS A 21 19.54 4.08 1.74
N MET A 22 18.29 4.55 1.83
CA MET A 22 17.94 5.97 1.84
C MET A 22 17.56 6.48 3.24
N THR A 23 17.71 5.65 4.29
CA THR A 23 17.27 5.96 5.67
C THR A 23 15.76 6.27 5.74
N ILE A 24 14.96 5.70 4.84
CA ILE A 24 13.50 5.82 4.84
C ILE A 24 12.93 4.64 5.60
N LYS A 25 12.10 4.91 6.62
CA LYS A 25 11.38 3.86 7.35
C LYS A 25 10.15 3.43 6.54
N VAL A 26 10.02 2.14 6.31
CA VAL A 26 8.86 1.56 5.63
C VAL A 26 8.04 0.76 6.62
N VAL A 27 6.74 1.04 6.70
CA VAL A 27 5.78 0.24 7.46
C VAL A 27 4.86 -0.48 6.48
N VAL A 28 4.50 -1.72 6.79
CA VAL A 28 3.75 -2.59 5.87
C VAL A 28 2.45 -3.04 6.53
N LEU A 29 1.35 -3.03 5.78
CA LEU A 29 0.09 -3.68 6.14
C LEU A 29 -0.09 -4.91 5.24
N ASP A 30 -0.20 -6.09 5.84
CA ASP A 30 -0.44 -7.34 5.11
C ASP A 30 -1.21 -8.33 5.99
N PRO A 31 -2.17 -9.11 5.46
CA PRO A 31 -2.92 -10.09 6.23
C PRO A 31 -2.09 -11.27 6.74
N HIS A 32 -0.94 -11.55 6.13
CA HIS A 32 -0.07 -12.66 6.51
C HIS A 32 1.04 -12.21 7.47
N GLU A 33 1.11 -12.85 8.64
CA GLU A 33 2.13 -12.59 9.66
C GLU A 33 3.57 -12.74 9.12
N ASN A 34 3.79 -13.68 8.19
CA ASN A 34 5.09 -13.95 7.58
C ASN A 34 5.16 -13.51 6.11
N CYS A 35 4.56 -12.37 5.76
CA CYS A 35 4.64 -11.83 4.40
C CYS A 35 6.10 -11.52 3.99
N PRO A 36 6.47 -11.60 2.71
CA PRO A 36 7.85 -11.38 2.26
C PRO A 36 8.52 -10.08 2.77
N ALA A 37 7.77 -8.98 2.87
CA ALA A 37 8.27 -7.68 3.31
C ALA A 37 8.43 -7.56 4.84
N SER A 38 7.74 -8.39 5.63
CA SER A 38 7.73 -8.32 7.11
C SER A 38 9.15 -8.26 7.70
N SER A 39 10.03 -9.14 7.23
CA SER A 39 11.42 -9.30 7.68
C SER A 39 12.34 -8.09 7.45
N LEU A 40 11.98 -7.18 6.53
CA LEU A 40 12.78 -6.00 6.17
C LEU A 40 12.09 -4.68 6.47
N SER A 41 10.79 -4.71 6.74
CA SER A 41 10.02 -3.54 7.14
C SER A 41 10.48 -3.02 8.50
N TYR A 42 10.37 -1.71 8.70
CA TYR A 42 10.58 -1.09 10.02
C TYR A 42 9.49 -1.50 11.02
N HIS A 43 8.27 -1.71 10.52
CA HIS A 43 7.15 -2.23 11.29
C HIS A 43 6.16 -2.91 10.34
N HIS A 44 5.65 -4.07 10.73
CA HIS A 44 4.60 -4.78 10.03
C HIS A 44 3.34 -4.82 10.90
N MET A 45 2.21 -4.40 10.32
CA MET A 45 0.89 -4.53 10.92
C MET A 45 0.18 -5.68 10.23
N VAL A 46 -0.24 -6.68 11.00
CA VAL A 46 -1.05 -7.79 10.48
C VAL A 46 -2.49 -7.33 10.40
N GLY A 47 -3.05 -7.33 9.20
CA GLY A 47 -4.42 -6.87 8.94
C GLY A 47 -4.77 -6.84 7.47
N SER A 48 -6.06 -6.86 7.15
CA SER A 48 -6.52 -6.82 5.78
C SER A 48 -6.45 -5.39 5.23
N PHE A 49 -5.88 -5.24 4.04
CA PHE A 49 -5.95 -3.99 3.27
C PHE A 49 -7.30 -3.80 2.54
N ASP A 50 -8.18 -4.80 2.56
CA ASP A 50 -9.57 -4.69 2.08
C ASP A 50 -10.52 -4.14 3.16
N ASP A 51 -10.08 -4.11 4.43
CA ASP A 51 -10.84 -3.50 5.51
C ASP A 51 -10.46 -2.02 5.67
N SER A 52 -11.39 -1.15 5.27
CA SER A 52 -11.21 0.31 5.33
C SER A 52 -10.82 0.80 6.73
N ALA A 53 -11.36 0.19 7.79
CA ALA A 53 -11.04 0.57 9.16
C ALA A 53 -9.58 0.22 9.53
N THR A 54 -9.13 -0.97 9.15
CA THR A 54 -7.73 -1.40 9.31
C THR A 54 -6.79 -0.48 8.52
N VAL A 55 -7.12 -0.13 7.29
CA VAL A 55 -6.30 0.79 6.48
C VAL A 55 -6.23 2.18 7.11
N GLU A 56 -7.36 2.72 7.59
CA GLU A 56 -7.40 4.00 8.30
C GLU A 56 -6.51 4.00 9.54
N GLU A 57 -6.58 2.95 10.36
CA GLU A 57 -5.70 2.83 11.54
C GLU A 57 -4.22 2.73 11.14
N PHE A 58 -3.92 1.97 10.07
CA PHE A 58 -2.58 1.86 9.53
C PHE A 58 -2.02 3.22 9.06
N THR A 59 -2.84 4.04 8.40
CA THR A 59 -2.38 5.34 7.85
C THR A 59 -1.87 6.30 8.92
N LYS A 60 -2.34 6.19 10.17
CA LYS A 60 -1.85 6.98 11.31
C LYS A 60 -0.37 6.75 11.62
N ARG A 61 0.22 5.67 11.09
CA ARG A 61 1.62 5.26 11.32
C ARG A 61 2.57 5.75 10.22
N CYS A 62 2.06 6.36 9.15
CA CYS A 62 2.87 6.82 8.02
C CYS A 62 2.55 8.26 7.60
N GLY A 63 3.53 8.94 6.98
CA GLY A 63 3.32 10.27 6.41
C GLY A 63 2.95 10.24 4.92
N VAL A 64 3.29 9.14 4.24
CA VAL A 64 3.00 8.88 2.83
C VAL A 64 2.54 7.43 2.72
N LEU A 65 1.47 7.19 1.98
CA LEU A 65 0.90 5.87 1.73
C LEU A 65 1.10 5.49 0.27
N THR A 66 1.64 4.30 0.02
CA THR A 66 1.75 3.69 -1.30
C THR A 66 1.13 2.30 -1.30
N VAL A 67 0.87 1.78 -2.48
CA VAL A 67 0.28 0.45 -2.68
C VAL A 67 1.21 -0.44 -3.50
N GLU A 68 1.26 -1.72 -3.15
CA GLU A 68 1.98 -2.74 -3.91
C GLU A 68 1.09 -3.42 -4.96
N ILE A 69 -0.22 -3.49 -4.71
CA ILE A 69 -1.15 -4.38 -5.41
C ILE A 69 -2.07 -3.63 -6.38
N GLU A 70 -2.55 -4.35 -7.41
CA GLU A 70 -3.48 -3.81 -8.41
C GLU A 70 -4.92 -3.67 -7.89
N HIS A 71 -5.33 -4.50 -6.93
CA HIS A 71 -6.68 -4.51 -6.36
C HIS A 71 -6.66 -3.86 -4.98
N VAL A 72 -6.64 -2.53 -4.95
CA VAL A 72 -6.83 -1.78 -3.70
C VAL A 72 -8.14 -1.01 -3.80
N ASP A 73 -8.90 -0.93 -2.72
CA ASP A 73 -10.16 -0.19 -2.75
C ASP A 73 -9.92 1.31 -2.96
N VAL A 74 -10.12 1.74 -4.21
CA VAL A 74 -10.01 3.14 -4.61
C VAL A 74 -10.98 4.03 -3.85
N ALA A 75 -12.14 3.51 -3.41
CA ALA A 75 -13.07 4.31 -2.60
C ALA A 75 -12.42 4.67 -1.26
N THR A 76 -11.78 3.70 -0.60
CA THR A 76 -10.96 3.92 0.60
C THR A 76 -9.81 4.89 0.32
N LEU A 77 -9.03 4.73 -0.75
CA LEU A 77 -7.96 5.68 -1.08
C LEU A 77 -8.48 7.12 -1.28
N LYS A 78 -9.61 7.30 -1.98
CA LYS A 78 -10.23 8.63 -2.16
C LYS A 78 -10.69 9.23 -0.83
N LYS A 79 -11.18 8.40 0.09
CA LYS A 79 -11.58 8.84 1.44
C LYS A 79 -10.37 9.33 2.22
N LEU A 80 -9.28 8.55 2.21
CA LEU A 80 -8.02 8.90 2.87
C LEU A 80 -7.42 10.19 2.30
N GLU A 81 -7.43 10.36 0.98
CA GLU A 81 -6.98 11.61 0.34
C GLU A 81 -7.79 12.83 0.80
N LYS A 82 -9.12 12.70 0.93
CA LYS A 82 -9.99 13.76 1.46
C LYS A 82 -9.71 14.06 2.94
N GLN A 83 -9.24 13.09 3.69
CA GLN A 83 -8.80 13.24 5.08
C GLN A 83 -7.39 13.85 5.19
N GLY A 84 -6.73 14.15 4.08
CA GLY A 84 -5.40 14.76 4.04
C GLY A 84 -4.24 13.76 4.00
N VAL A 85 -4.53 12.46 3.88
CA VAL A 85 -3.48 11.44 3.71
C VAL A 85 -2.81 11.63 2.34
N SER A 86 -1.48 11.65 2.36
CA SER A 86 -0.68 11.67 1.14
C SER A 86 -0.66 10.26 0.55
N CYS A 87 -1.51 10.00 -0.45
CA CYS A 87 -1.56 8.73 -1.20
C CYS A 87 -0.85 8.83 -2.56
N GLN A 88 0.02 7.85 -2.86
CA GLN A 88 0.89 7.82 -4.02
C GLN A 88 0.91 6.40 -4.61
N PRO A 89 0.57 6.23 -5.90
CA PRO A 89 -0.03 7.24 -6.77
C PRO A 89 -1.42 7.66 -6.28
N LYS A 90 -1.96 8.74 -6.86
CA LYS A 90 -3.28 9.26 -6.49
C LYS A 90 -4.38 8.23 -6.77
N ALA A 91 -5.46 8.28 -6.01
CA ALA A 91 -6.60 7.38 -6.18
C ALA A 91 -7.22 7.49 -7.59
N SER A 92 -7.17 8.68 -8.21
CA SER A 92 -7.57 8.88 -9.61
C SER A 92 -6.68 8.14 -10.60
N THR A 93 -5.37 8.04 -10.32
CA THR A 93 -4.42 7.28 -11.14
C THR A 93 -4.66 5.78 -11.02
N ILE A 94 -4.82 5.25 -9.79
CA ILE A 94 -5.15 3.83 -9.59
C ILE A 94 -6.44 3.46 -10.30
N ARG A 95 -7.48 4.30 -10.23
CA ARG A 95 -8.74 4.06 -10.95
C ARG A 95 -8.54 3.87 -12.46
N ILE A 96 -7.65 4.63 -13.08
CA ILE A 96 -7.38 4.49 -14.52
C ILE A 96 -6.72 3.14 -14.80
N ILE A 97 -5.77 2.72 -13.96
CA ILE A 97 -5.04 1.46 -14.10
C ILE A 97 -5.98 0.26 -13.92
N GLU A 98 -6.86 0.26 -12.91
CA GLU A 98 -7.86 -0.80 -12.70
C GLU A 98 -8.76 -0.99 -13.92
N VAL A 99 -9.20 0.12 -14.53
CA VAL A 99 -10.03 0.08 -15.73
C VAL A 99 -9.27 -0.57 -16.88
N ILE A 100 -8.04 -0.14 -17.16
CA ILE A 100 -7.22 -0.70 -18.26
C ILE A 100 -6.90 -2.19 -18.01
N SER A 101 -6.58 -2.57 -16.77
CA SER A 101 -6.30 -3.96 -16.42
C SER A 101 -7.53 -4.85 -16.65
N CYS A 102 -8.71 -4.39 -16.23
CA CYS A 102 -9.98 -5.08 -16.50
C CYS A 102 -10.26 -5.24 -18.01
N TYR A 103 -9.98 -4.20 -18.83
CA TYR A 103 -10.13 -4.29 -20.29
C TYR A 103 -9.17 -5.28 -20.94
N THR A 104 -7.94 -5.37 -20.45
CA THR A 104 -6.90 -6.24 -21.00
C THR A 104 -7.15 -7.71 -20.63
N CYS A 105 -7.61 -7.99 -19.40
CA CYS A 105 -7.98 -9.35 -18.96
C CYS A 105 -9.22 -9.94 -19.64
N ILE A 106 -10.06 -9.13 -20.29
CA ILE A 106 -11.18 -9.64 -21.09
C ILE A 106 -10.71 -10.13 -22.49
N HIS A 107 -9.47 -9.81 -22.88
CA HIS A 107 -8.94 -10.10 -24.23
C HIS A 107 -7.68 -11.00 -24.25
N ILE A 108 -7.39 -11.70 -23.15
CA ILE A 108 -6.39 -12.79 -23.07
C ILE A 108 -7.09 -14.01 -22.48
#